data_AF-A0A5E7EZZ1-F1
#
_entry.id   AF-A0A5E7EZZ1-F1
#
_cell.length_a   1.000
_cell.length_b   1.000
_cell.length_c   1.000
_cell.angle_alpha   90.00
_cell.angle_beta   90.00
_cell.angle_gamma   90.00
#
_symmetry.space_group_name_H-M   'P 1'
#
loop_
_entity.id
_entity.type
_entity.pdbx_description
1 polymer ?
#
loop_
_entity_poly.entity_id
_entity_poly.type
_entity_poly.pdbx_seq_one_letter_code
_entity_poly.pdbx_strand_id
1 'polypeptide(L)'
;MSSFSSPIMLSMVNHTAVQYPLRYSLDAPADGTALTLRQVLEQDIFITPSGYMGTSRPHYADHRREAFRQDFVLEFDDACRVLATAKKVKVPTLGSYGLKHVAERLVGNYVSNGALICAAIALGFTVDDRGSKEWPNALIGVSRMSLREWDAYGLHKTRSPRRDYMPRGERPAGWDFEGGRTND
;
A
#
# COMPACT_ATOMS: atom_id res chain seq x y z
N MET A 1 46.13 9.88 -37.86
CA MET A 1 44.96 9.11 -38.31
C MET A 1 44.83 7.90 -37.39
N SER A 2 43.62 7.67 -36.84
CA SER A 2 43.13 6.43 -36.19
C SER A 2 43.92 5.91 -34.97
N SER A 3 43.35 5.56 -33.81
CA SER A 3 41.97 5.27 -33.42
C SER A 3 41.90 5.33 -31.89
N PHE A 4 40.97 6.09 -31.31
CA PHE A 4 40.65 6.02 -29.89
C PHE A 4 39.76 4.80 -29.65
N SER A 5 40.27 3.79 -28.94
CA SER A 5 39.46 2.71 -28.40
C SER A 5 39.23 2.99 -26.91
N SER A 6 38.13 3.66 -26.60
CA SER A 6 37.65 3.79 -25.23
C SER A 6 36.70 2.62 -24.94
N PRO A 7 36.93 1.79 -23.91
CA PRO A 7 35.94 0.83 -23.47
C PRO A 7 34.77 1.58 -22.84
N ILE A 8 33.57 1.34 -23.37
CA ILE A 8 32.30 1.78 -22.79
C ILE A 8 32.20 1.07 -21.43
N MET A 9 32.42 1.83 -20.35
CA MET A 9 32.07 1.44 -18.99
C MET A 9 30.56 1.29 -18.93
N LEU A 10 30.10 0.05 -19.14
CA LEU A 10 28.76 -0.40 -18.85
C LEU A 10 28.53 -0.17 -17.35
N SER A 11 27.88 0.93 -16.99
CA SER A 11 27.48 1.20 -15.61
C SER A 11 26.48 0.12 -15.22
N MET A 12 26.98 -0.94 -14.60
CA MET A 12 26.16 -1.89 -13.88
C MET A 12 25.47 -1.11 -12.77
N VAL A 13 24.20 -0.77 -13.02
CA VAL A 13 23.29 -0.33 -11.98
C VAL A 13 23.26 -1.49 -10.98
N ASN A 14 23.93 -1.29 -9.85
CA ASN A 14 23.89 -2.22 -8.73
C ASN A 14 22.42 -2.44 -8.36
N HIS A 15 21.89 -3.59 -8.74
CA HIS A 15 20.64 -4.11 -8.19
C HIS A 15 20.93 -4.59 -6.76
N THR A 16 21.18 -3.65 -5.86
CA THR A 16 20.99 -3.90 -4.44
C THR A 16 19.49 -4.08 -4.23
N ALA A 17 19.09 -5.34 -4.11
CA ALA A 17 17.87 -5.70 -3.40
C ALA A 17 17.82 -4.84 -2.13
N VAL A 18 16.81 -3.98 -2.04
CA VAL A 18 16.59 -3.18 -0.84
C VAL A 18 16.25 -4.17 0.27
N GLN A 19 17.28 -4.58 1.02
CA GLN A 19 17.10 -5.25 2.30
C GLN A 19 16.46 -4.19 3.21
N TYR A 20 15.14 -4.22 3.36
CA TYR A 20 14.41 -3.39 4.30
C TYR A 20 14.64 -3.96 5.71
N PRO A 21 15.51 -3.35 6.55
CA PRO A 21 15.83 -3.91 7.85
C PRO A 21 14.94 -3.25 8.89
N LEU A 22 13.62 -3.37 8.77
CA LEU A 22 12.68 -2.94 9.79
C LEU A 22 11.59 -3.99 9.86
N ARG A 23 11.77 -4.95 10.78
CA ARG A 23 10.64 -5.63 11.38
C ARG A 23 10.05 -4.62 12.35
N TYR A 24 8.98 -3.92 11.97
CA TYR A 24 8.10 -3.25 12.93
C TYR A 24 7.33 -4.35 13.68
N SER A 25 8.08 -5.15 14.44
CA SER A 25 7.52 -6.07 15.42
C SER A 25 6.84 -5.25 16.51
N LEU A 26 6.25 -5.89 17.52
CA LEU A 26 5.58 -5.22 18.64
C LEU A 26 6.47 -4.20 19.40
N ASP A 27 7.76 -4.14 19.07
CA ASP A 27 8.79 -3.28 19.64
C ASP A 27 9.19 -2.15 18.67
N ALA A 28 9.38 -0.95 19.23
CA ALA A 28 9.57 0.31 18.50
C ALA A 28 10.84 0.32 17.61
N PRO A 29 10.87 1.11 16.51
CA PRO A 29 12.10 1.32 15.77
C PRO A 29 13.18 2.01 16.63
N ALA A 30 14.44 1.71 16.34
CA ALA A 30 15.61 2.11 17.14
C ALA A 30 15.83 3.63 17.29
N ASP A 31 15.12 4.46 16.51
CA ASP A 31 15.18 5.92 16.61
C ASP A 31 14.12 6.52 17.57
N GLY A 32 13.22 5.71 18.11
CA GLY A 32 12.19 6.12 19.07
C GLY A 32 11.10 7.04 18.53
N THR A 33 11.03 7.26 17.21
CA THR A 33 10.11 8.26 16.63
C THR A 33 8.77 7.71 16.16
N ALA A 34 8.65 6.41 15.91
CA ALA A 34 7.38 5.77 15.52
C ALA A 34 6.75 5.00 16.67
N LEU A 35 5.42 5.04 16.76
CA LEU A 35 4.68 4.25 17.75
C LEU A 35 4.63 2.77 17.34
N THR A 36 4.64 1.89 18.34
CA THR A 36 4.31 0.48 18.15
C THR A 36 2.83 0.31 17.83
N LEU A 37 2.44 -0.80 17.20
CA LEU A 37 1.04 -1.14 16.96
C LEU A 37 0.23 -1.13 18.27
N ARG A 38 0.81 -1.67 19.35
CA ARG A 38 0.19 -1.69 20.68
C ARG A 38 -0.12 -0.27 21.16
N GLN A 39 0.86 0.63 21.11
CA GLN A 39 0.66 2.03 21.53
C GLN A 39 -0.41 2.74 20.71
N VAL A 40 -0.45 2.51 19.38
CA VAL A 40 -1.50 3.09 18.53
C VAL A 40 -2.88 2.59 18.94
N LEU A 41 -3.03 1.28 19.13
CA LEU A 41 -4.30 0.69 19.54
C LEU A 41 -4.70 1.20 20.94
N GLU A 42 -3.78 1.32 21.88
CA GLU A 42 -4.05 1.86 23.22
C GLU A 42 -4.49 3.34 23.19
N GLN A 43 -3.93 4.14 22.28
CA GLN A 43 -4.32 5.54 22.07
C GLN A 43 -5.68 5.69 21.39
N ASP A 44 -6.03 4.80 20.47
CA ASP A 44 -7.29 4.85 19.74
C ASP A 44 -8.06 3.53 19.82
N ILE A 45 -8.98 3.48 20.78
CA ILE A 45 -9.83 2.30 21.02
C ILE A 45 -10.74 1.98 19.84
N PHE A 46 -11.07 2.95 18.98
CA PHE A 46 -12.04 2.74 17.90
C PHE A 46 -11.44 2.06 16.67
N ILE A 47 -10.12 1.88 16.61
CA ILE A 47 -9.49 1.21 15.48
C ILE A 47 -9.58 -0.31 15.66
N THR A 48 -9.98 -0.97 14.58
CA THR A 48 -10.05 -2.43 14.41
C THR A 48 -9.39 -2.82 13.09
N PRO A 49 -9.19 -4.12 12.76
CA PRO A 49 -8.66 -4.51 11.47
C PRO A 49 -9.47 -4.01 10.27
N SER A 50 -10.79 -3.84 10.42
CA SER A 50 -11.63 -3.28 9.36
C SER A 50 -11.48 -1.76 9.19
N GLY A 51 -10.80 -1.08 10.11
CA GLY A 51 -10.67 0.38 10.18
C GLY A 51 -11.35 0.94 11.43
N TYR A 52 -11.83 2.17 11.35
CA TYR A 52 -12.59 2.80 12.44
C TYR A 52 -13.97 2.15 12.64
N MET A 53 -14.29 1.82 13.88
CA MET A 53 -15.57 1.24 14.26
C MET A 53 -16.02 1.79 15.61
N GLY A 54 -17.25 2.30 15.64
CA GLY A 54 -17.87 2.79 16.87
C GLY A 54 -18.01 1.66 17.89
N THR A 55 -17.70 1.94 19.16
CA THR A 55 -17.73 0.92 20.23
C THR A 55 -19.14 0.36 20.50
N SER A 56 -20.18 1.09 20.10
CA SER A 56 -21.58 0.67 20.17
C SER A 56 -22.00 -0.25 19.02
N ARG A 57 -21.17 -0.45 17.99
CA ARG A 57 -21.48 -1.32 16.86
C ARG A 57 -21.47 -2.80 17.31
N PRO A 58 -22.38 -3.62 16.78
CA PRO A 58 -22.30 -5.07 16.96
C PRO A 58 -20.93 -5.60 16.54
N HIS A 59 -20.43 -6.61 17.26
CA HIS A 59 -19.14 -7.27 16.99
C HIS A 59 -17.88 -6.40 17.14
N TYR A 60 -17.97 -5.15 17.61
CA TYR A 60 -16.80 -4.32 17.87
C TYR A 60 -15.75 -5.05 18.74
N ALA A 61 -16.18 -5.72 19.81
CA ALA A 61 -15.28 -6.46 20.69
C ALA A 61 -14.58 -7.63 19.98
N ASP A 62 -15.23 -8.26 19.00
CA ASP A 62 -14.66 -9.36 18.20
C ASP A 62 -13.59 -8.81 17.26
N HIS A 63 -13.95 -7.80 16.47
CA HIS A 63 -13.02 -7.09 15.59
C HIS A 63 -11.85 -6.49 16.35
N ARG A 64 -12.08 -5.93 17.55
CA ARG A 64 -11.02 -5.36 18.37
C ARG A 64 -10.03 -6.42 18.88
N ARG A 65 -10.49 -7.63 19.18
CA ARG A 65 -9.60 -8.75 19.55
C ARG A 65 -8.74 -9.21 18.39
N GLU A 66 -9.26 -9.16 17.16
CA GLU A 66 -8.51 -9.52 15.96
C GLU A 66 -7.30 -8.60 15.71
N ALA A 67 -7.30 -7.37 16.25
CA ALA A 67 -6.16 -6.45 16.17
C ALA A 67 -4.89 -6.93 16.91
N PHE A 68 -4.96 -8.08 17.61
CA PHE A 68 -3.82 -8.71 18.27
C PHE A 68 -3.39 -10.02 17.61
N ARG A 69 -4.00 -10.40 16.48
CA ARG A 69 -3.58 -11.56 15.71
C ARG A 69 -2.23 -11.31 15.03
N GLN A 70 -1.45 -12.37 14.86
CA GLN A 70 -0.16 -12.30 14.18
C GLN A 70 -0.29 -11.78 12.74
N ASP A 71 -1.32 -12.18 12.01
CA ASP A 71 -1.59 -11.72 10.64
C ASP A 71 -1.71 -10.19 10.58
N PHE A 72 -2.45 -9.60 11.53
CA PHE A 72 -2.65 -8.14 11.59
C PHE A 72 -1.35 -7.38 11.92
N VAL A 73 -0.47 -7.97 12.74
CA VAL A 73 0.87 -7.40 13.00
C VAL A 73 1.71 -7.37 11.73
N LEU A 74 1.65 -8.44 10.91
CA LEU A 74 2.37 -8.49 9.63
C LEU A 74 1.80 -7.49 8.62
N GLU A 75 0.48 -7.36 8.54
CA GLU A 75 -0.18 -6.35 7.70
C GLU A 75 0.22 -4.93 8.09
N PHE A 76 0.33 -4.65 9.40
CA PHE A 76 0.80 -3.37 9.92
C PHE A 76 2.27 -3.09 9.53
N ASP A 77 3.15 -4.08 9.66
CA ASP A 77 4.56 -3.98 9.26
C ASP A 77 4.70 -3.69 7.75
N ASP A 78 3.96 -4.42 6.91
CA ASP A 78 3.93 -4.19 5.46
C ASP A 78 3.38 -2.80 5.11
N ALA A 79 2.33 -2.33 5.79
CA ALA A 79 1.81 -0.97 5.63
C ALA A 79 2.84 0.10 6.05
N CYS A 80 3.54 -0.11 7.17
CA CYS A 80 4.60 0.79 7.64
C CYS A 80 5.72 0.91 6.61
N ARG A 81 6.17 -0.20 6.02
CA ARG A 81 7.22 -0.19 4.99
C ARG A 81 6.83 0.63 3.76
N VAL A 82 5.58 0.54 3.32
CA VAL A 82 5.07 1.36 2.21
C VAL A 82 4.99 2.83 2.61
N LEU A 83 4.34 3.13 3.73
CA LEU A 83 4.14 4.51 4.16
C LEU A 83 5.44 5.23 4.53
N ALA A 84 6.46 4.51 4.99
CA ALA A 84 7.79 5.06 5.27
C ALA A 84 8.45 5.69 4.03
N THR A 85 8.08 5.27 2.82
CA THR A 85 8.58 5.89 1.57
C THR A 85 7.74 7.10 1.13
N ALA A 86 6.65 7.41 1.81
CA ALA A 86 5.73 8.47 1.42
C ALA A 86 6.15 9.83 1.97
N LYS A 87 5.91 10.88 1.21
CA LYS A 87 5.98 12.25 1.72
C LYS A 87 4.69 12.59 2.47
N LYS A 88 4.84 13.00 3.74
CA LYS A 88 3.74 13.49 4.59
C LYS A 88 3.27 14.87 4.12
N VAL A 89 1.96 15.11 4.21
CA VAL A 89 1.32 16.41 3.99
C VAL A 89 0.36 16.72 5.14
N LYS A 90 0.20 18.01 5.46
CA LYS A 90 -0.61 18.44 6.61
C LYS A 90 -2.10 18.19 6.42
N VAL A 91 -2.61 18.41 5.21
CA VAL A 91 -4.04 18.28 4.89
C VAL A 91 -4.31 16.88 4.34
N PRO A 92 -5.04 16.02 5.07
CA PRO A 92 -5.35 14.67 4.63
C PRO A 92 -6.41 14.71 3.53
N THR A 93 -6.12 14.09 2.38
CA THR A 93 -7.04 14.11 1.23
C THR A 93 -7.22 12.74 0.58
N LEU A 94 -6.40 11.75 0.94
CA LEU A 94 -6.41 10.42 0.35
C LEU A 94 -7.09 9.43 1.30
N GLY A 95 -8.05 8.67 0.79
CA GLY A 95 -8.80 7.70 1.60
C GLY A 95 -7.98 6.45 1.91
N SER A 96 -8.03 5.99 3.16
CA SER A 96 -7.36 4.78 3.64
C SER A 96 -7.71 3.53 2.81
N TYR A 97 -8.98 3.38 2.42
CA TYR A 97 -9.42 2.24 1.61
C TYR A 97 -8.72 2.16 0.25
N GLY A 98 -8.57 3.28 -0.44
CA GLY A 98 -7.85 3.32 -1.72
C GLY A 98 -6.36 3.10 -1.52
N LEU A 99 -5.79 3.70 -0.48
CA LEU A 99 -4.37 3.58 -0.14
C LEU A 99 -3.99 2.15 0.26
N LYS A 100 -4.85 1.39 0.94
CA LYS A 100 -4.53 0.01 1.30
C LYS A 100 -4.40 -0.87 0.06
N HIS A 101 -5.21 -0.66 -0.97
CA HIS A 101 -5.08 -1.39 -2.23
C HIS A 101 -3.80 -1.04 -2.99
N VAL A 102 -3.33 0.20 -2.87
CA VAL A 102 -2.01 0.58 -3.39
C VAL A 102 -0.90 -0.14 -2.62
N ALA A 103 -0.98 -0.17 -1.29
CA ALA A 103 -0.02 -0.88 -0.45
C ALA A 103 0.01 -2.39 -0.76
N GLU A 104 -1.16 -3.04 -0.85
CA GLU A 104 -1.32 -4.45 -1.25
C GLU A 104 -0.58 -4.75 -2.56
N ARG A 105 -0.72 -3.89 -3.58
CA ARG A 105 -0.03 -4.05 -4.87
C ARG A 105 1.50 -3.93 -4.76
N LEU A 106 2.00 -3.09 -3.87
CA LEU A 106 3.44 -2.84 -3.73
C LEU A 106 4.14 -3.98 -2.98
N VAL A 107 3.52 -4.46 -1.91
CA VAL A 107 4.06 -5.53 -1.05
C VAL A 107 3.73 -6.93 -1.55
N GLY A 108 2.67 -7.07 -2.35
CA GLY A 108 2.23 -8.36 -2.90
C GLY A 108 1.43 -9.23 -1.92
N ASN A 109 1.02 -8.67 -0.78
CA ASN A 109 0.25 -9.33 0.27
C ASN A 109 -1.01 -8.53 0.59
N TYR A 110 -1.94 -9.17 1.29
CA TYR A 110 -3.10 -8.48 1.87
C TYR A 110 -2.66 -7.47 2.94
N VAL A 111 -3.31 -6.31 2.98
CA VAL A 111 -3.15 -5.30 4.03
C VAL A 111 -4.54 -4.82 4.41
N SER A 112 -4.96 -5.05 5.65
CA SER A 112 -6.26 -4.56 6.09
C SER A 112 -6.29 -3.02 6.18
N ASN A 113 -7.50 -2.47 6.11
CA ASN A 113 -7.70 -1.02 6.19
C ASN A 113 -7.27 -0.48 7.57
N GLY A 114 -7.56 -1.23 8.63
CA GLY A 114 -7.10 -0.92 9.99
C GLY A 114 -5.59 -0.89 10.12
N ALA A 115 -4.89 -1.88 9.55
CA ALA A 115 -3.43 -1.95 9.60
C ALA A 115 -2.79 -0.72 8.94
N LEU A 116 -3.33 -0.29 7.80
CA LEU A 116 -2.88 0.92 7.11
C LEU A 116 -3.11 2.19 7.94
N ILE A 117 -4.30 2.33 8.56
CA ILE A 117 -4.59 3.48 9.43
C ILE A 117 -3.65 3.49 10.64
N CYS A 118 -3.44 2.33 11.28
CA CYS A 118 -2.51 2.20 12.39
C CYS A 118 -1.09 2.59 11.97
N ALA A 119 -0.61 2.12 10.81
CA ALA A 119 0.71 2.45 10.28
C ALA A 119 0.86 3.95 10.01
N ALA A 120 -0.18 4.60 9.51
CA ALA A 120 -0.18 6.04 9.29
C ALA A 120 -0.05 6.81 10.62
N ILE A 121 -0.80 6.43 11.66
CA ILE A 121 -0.69 7.03 13.00
C ILE A 121 0.69 6.77 13.58
N ALA A 122 1.17 5.53 13.51
CA ALA A 122 2.48 5.12 14.04
C ALA A 122 3.61 5.95 13.46
N LEU A 123 3.58 6.20 12.15
CA LEU A 123 4.56 7.00 11.45
C LEU A 123 4.27 8.51 11.55
N GLY A 124 3.26 8.96 12.28
CA GLY A 124 2.97 10.39 12.48
C GLY A 124 2.45 11.11 11.23
N PHE A 125 1.66 10.43 10.40
CA PHE A 125 0.87 11.08 9.36
C PHE A 125 -0.35 11.77 9.98
N THR A 126 -0.82 12.87 9.38
CA THR A 126 -2.14 13.40 9.72
C THR A 126 -3.21 12.37 9.32
N VAL A 127 -4.05 11.97 10.27
CA VAL A 127 -5.19 11.08 10.04
C VAL A 127 -6.46 11.80 10.49
N ASP A 128 -7.46 11.81 9.61
CA ASP A 128 -8.76 12.41 9.85
C ASP A 128 -9.83 11.34 9.67
N ASP A 129 -10.56 11.05 10.76
CA ASP A 129 -11.66 10.08 10.83
C ASP A 129 -12.97 10.61 10.21
N ARG A 130 -12.91 11.77 9.53
CA ARG A 130 -14.03 12.47 8.89
C ARG A 130 -15.10 12.90 9.88
N GLY A 131 -14.73 13.14 11.14
CA GLY A 131 -15.61 13.66 12.17
C GLY A 131 -16.54 12.61 12.78
N SER A 132 -16.43 11.34 12.39
CA SER A 132 -17.03 10.27 13.18
C SER A 132 -16.25 8.96 13.08
N LYS A 133 -15.93 8.39 14.25
CA LYS A 133 -15.32 7.07 14.40
C LYS A 133 -16.29 5.91 14.08
N GLU A 134 -17.34 6.20 13.31
CA GLU A 134 -18.37 5.25 12.90
C GLU A 134 -18.17 4.71 11.49
N TRP A 135 -17.32 5.36 10.69
CA TRP A 135 -17.01 4.94 9.33
C TRP A 135 -15.65 4.29 9.27
N PRO A 136 -15.49 3.12 8.60
CA PRO A 136 -14.23 2.38 8.58
C PRO A 136 -13.06 3.16 7.96
N ASN A 137 -13.36 4.14 7.10
CA ASN A 137 -12.35 4.78 6.27
C ASN A 137 -11.93 6.14 6.84
N ALA A 138 -10.62 6.36 6.90
CA ALA A 138 -10.02 7.64 7.27
C ALA A 138 -9.47 8.37 6.04
N LEU A 139 -9.21 9.66 6.17
CA LEU A 139 -8.33 10.41 5.27
C LEU A 139 -6.91 10.42 5.86
N ILE A 140 -5.90 10.25 5.01
CA ILE A 140 -4.50 10.20 5.40
C ILE A 140 -3.71 11.28 4.64
N GLY A 141 -2.80 11.95 5.37
CA GLY A 141 -1.89 12.98 4.90
C GLY A 141 -0.72 12.47 4.06
N VAL A 142 -1.01 11.71 2.99
CA VAL A 142 -0.01 11.28 1.99
C VAL A 142 0.01 12.23 0.79
N SER A 143 1.19 12.58 0.30
CA SER A 143 1.30 13.43 -0.89
C SER A 143 0.78 12.72 -2.16
N ARG A 144 0.08 13.46 -3.04
CA ARG A 144 -0.35 12.93 -4.34
C ARG A 144 0.82 12.53 -5.25
N MET A 145 2.02 13.08 -5.03
CA MET A 145 3.20 12.68 -5.79
C MET A 145 3.63 11.26 -5.40
N SER A 146 3.72 10.97 -4.10
CA SER A 146 4.02 9.63 -3.60
C SER A 146 3.00 8.60 -4.10
N LEU A 147 1.72 8.96 -4.15
CA LEU A 147 0.70 8.09 -4.74
C LEU A 147 0.96 7.78 -6.22
N ARG A 148 1.33 8.80 -7.02
CA ARG A 148 1.66 8.60 -8.45
C ARG A 148 2.91 7.74 -8.64
N GLU A 149 3.92 7.95 -7.80
CA GLU A 149 5.14 7.13 -7.81
C GLU A 149 4.79 5.68 -7.51
N TRP A 150 4.01 5.41 -6.47
CA TRP A 150 3.55 4.08 -6.12
C TRP A 150 2.75 3.41 -7.23
N ASP A 151 1.81 4.12 -7.86
CA ASP A 151 1.05 3.55 -8.98
C ASP A 151 1.94 3.25 -10.18
N ALA A 152 2.94 4.10 -10.47
CA ALA A 152 3.93 3.80 -11.50
C ALA A 152 4.74 2.54 -11.16
N TYR A 153 5.27 2.43 -9.93
CA TYR A 153 6.00 1.25 -9.46
C TYR A 153 5.14 -0.03 -9.44
N GLY A 154 3.90 0.07 -8.97
CA GLY A 154 2.93 -1.03 -8.94
C GLY A 154 2.58 -1.53 -10.34
N LEU A 155 2.40 -0.62 -11.31
CA LEU A 155 2.22 -0.96 -12.73
C LEU A 155 3.44 -1.67 -13.33
N HIS A 156 4.66 -1.39 -12.87
CA HIS A 156 5.85 -2.08 -13.36
C HIS A 156 5.97 -3.52 -12.83
N LYS A 157 5.43 -3.83 -11.64
CA LYS A 157 5.38 -5.21 -11.11
C LYS A 157 4.20 -6.02 -11.62
N THR A 158 3.05 -5.40 -11.89
CA THR A 158 1.85 -6.10 -12.39
C THR A 158 1.77 -6.16 -13.91
N ARG A 159 2.82 -5.78 -14.64
CA ARG A 159 2.94 -6.13 -16.06
C ARG A 159 3.25 -7.62 -16.18
N SER A 160 2.22 -8.45 -16.00
CA SER A 160 1.98 -9.47 -17.04
C SER A 160 2.09 -8.76 -18.38
N PRO A 161 2.73 -9.36 -19.41
CA PRO A 161 2.95 -8.67 -20.68
C PRO A 161 1.63 -8.02 -21.06
N ARG A 162 1.66 -6.69 -21.26
CA ARG A 162 0.52 -6.02 -21.89
C ARG A 162 0.17 -6.91 -23.06
N ARG A 163 -1.07 -7.42 -23.12
CA ARG A 163 -1.64 -7.91 -24.38
C ARG A 163 -1.20 -6.90 -25.41
N ASP A 164 -0.29 -7.33 -26.27
CA ASP A 164 0.35 -6.45 -27.22
C ASP A 164 -0.77 -5.71 -27.91
N TYR A 165 -0.64 -4.39 -27.96
CA TYR A 165 -1.42 -3.62 -28.90
C TYR A 165 -0.89 -4.05 -30.26
N MET A 166 -1.43 -5.16 -30.80
CA MET A 166 -1.12 -5.62 -32.13
C MET A 166 -1.49 -4.47 -33.06
N PRO A 167 -0.55 -3.93 -33.83
CA PRO A 167 -0.88 -2.94 -34.85
C PRO A 167 -1.94 -3.56 -35.76
N ARG A 168 -2.92 -2.73 -36.13
CA ARG A 168 -4.09 -3.14 -36.91
C ARG A 168 -3.60 -3.66 -38.28
N GLY A 169 -3.47 -4.97 -38.43
CA GLY A 169 -2.96 -5.60 -39.65
C GLY A 169 -2.47 -7.04 -39.49
N GLU A 170 -2.05 -7.45 -38.28
CA GLU A 170 -1.47 -8.78 -38.05
C GLU A 170 -2.35 -9.64 -37.13
N ARG A 171 -3.58 -9.95 -37.55
CA ARG A 171 -4.34 -11.01 -36.90
C ARG A 171 -4.03 -12.36 -37.58
N PRO A 172 -3.58 -13.39 -36.83
CA PRO A 172 -3.45 -14.73 -37.38
C PRO A 172 -4.82 -15.25 -37.84
N ALA A 173 -4.86 -15.89 -39.02
CA ALA A 173 -6.06 -16.57 -39.51
C ALA A 173 -6.47 -17.67 -38.51
N GLY A 174 -7.70 -17.59 -37.97
CA GLY A 174 -8.24 -18.55 -36.99
C GLY A 174 -8.78 -17.94 -35.69
N TRP A 175 -8.75 -16.61 -35.52
CA TRP A 175 -9.45 -15.92 -34.43
C TRP A 175 -10.86 -15.50 -34.84
N ASP A 176 -11.77 -16.46 -35.00
CA ASP A 176 -13.19 -16.19 -35.16
C ASP A 176 -13.84 -16.09 -33.77
N PHE A 177 -14.31 -14.89 -33.45
CA PHE A 177 -15.02 -14.59 -32.20
C PHE A 177 -16.50 -14.91 -32.42
N GLU A 178 -16.91 -16.17 -32.22
CA GLU A 178 -18.33 -16.50 -32.05
C GLU A 178 -18.78 -16.05 -30.65
N GLY A 179 -19.42 -14.90 -30.61
CA GLY A 179 -19.97 -14.31 -29.39
C GLY A 179 -20.87 -13.14 -29.74
N GLY A 180 -21.76 -13.36 -30.72
CA GLY A 180 -22.82 -12.43 -31.07
C GLY A 180 -23.76 -12.23 -29.88
N ARG A 181 -23.97 -10.97 -29.53
CA ARG A 181 -25.12 -10.53 -28.75
C ARG A 181 -26.39 -10.96 -29.47
N THR A 182 -27.22 -11.76 -28.83
CA THR A 182 -28.67 -11.74 -29.08
C THR A 182 -29.30 -10.96 -27.93
N ASN A 183 -29.89 -9.82 -28.27
CA ASN A 183 -30.90 -9.20 -27.43
C ASN A 183 -32.17 -10.04 -27.60
N ASP A 184 -32.75 -10.48 -26.49
CA ASP A 184 -34.18 -10.68 -26.31
C ASP A 184 -34.57 -10.08 -24.95
#